data_AF-A0A351FP91-F1
#
_entry.id   AF-A0A351FP91-F1
#
_cell.length_a   1.000
_cell.length_b   1.000
_cell.length_c   1.000
_cell.angle_alpha   90.00
_cell.angle_beta   90.00
_cell.angle_gamma   90.00
#
_symmetry.space_group_name_H-M   'P 1'
#
loop_
_entity.id
_entity.type
_entity.pdbx_description
1 polymer ?
#
loop_
_entity_poly.entity_id
_entity_poly.type
_entity_poly.pdbx_seq_one_letter_code
_entity_poly.pdbx_strand_id
1 'polypeptide(L)'
;SVERMELQTRLRQEFTGKPDRIASALKQWDLQHPAAANCSVHHVLEHIDHVVKVAGVAHVGLGSDYDGISATPLQLRDVSTYPVLTQGLLDRGYSESDIRKILGENLIRVFKKVEQAAQR
;
A
#
# COMPACT_ATOMS: atom_id res chain seq x y z
N SER A 1 -7.66 -8.10 8.82
CA SER A 1 -7.56 -9.08 9.93
C SER A 1 -8.30 -10.36 9.55
N VAL A 2 -7.98 -11.49 10.22
CA VAL A 2 -8.68 -12.77 10.02
C VAL A 2 -10.18 -12.60 10.31
N GLU A 3 -10.53 -11.91 11.38
CA GLU A 3 -11.92 -11.62 11.78
C GLU A 3 -12.72 -10.87 10.70
N ARG A 4 -12.13 -9.88 10.01
CA ARG A 4 -12.78 -9.17 8.91
C ARG A 4 -13.09 -10.12 7.74
N MET A 5 -12.16 -11.01 7.43
CA MET A 5 -12.27 -11.94 6.32
C MET A 5 -13.33 -13.02 6.60
N GLU A 6 -13.37 -13.52 7.83
CA GLU A 6 -14.42 -14.42 8.31
C GLU A 6 -15.80 -13.73 8.27
N LEU A 7 -15.88 -12.48 8.74
CA LEU A 7 -17.10 -11.68 8.64
C LEU A 7 -17.56 -11.51 7.19
N GLN A 8 -16.66 -11.13 6.28
CA GLN A 8 -16.98 -10.99 4.86
C GLN A 8 -17.48 -12.30 4.26
N THR A 9 -16.88 -13.44 4.62
CA THR A 9 -17.28 -14.76 4.14
C THR A 9 -18.69 -15.11 4.62
N ARG A 10 -18.98 -14.90 5.91
CA ARG A 10 -20.31 -15.10 6.49
C ARG A 10 -21.37 -14.20 5.86
N LEU A 11 -21.08 -12.90 5.72
CA LEU A 11 -22.00 -11.93 5.10
C LEU A 11 -22.32 -12.28 3.64
N ARG A 12 -21.34 -12.82 2.88
CA ARG A 12 -21.58 -13.28 1.51
C ARG A 12 -22.55 -14.46 1.44
N GLN A 13 -22.50 -15.37 2.42
CA GLN A 13 -23.43 -16.49 2.51
C GLN A 13 -24.84 -16.01 2.92
N GLU A 14 -24.91 -15.17 3.95
CA GLU A 14 -26.16 -14.67 4.52
C GLU A 14 -26.91 -13.72 3.58
N PHE A 15 -26.19 -12.82 2.89
CA PHE A 15 -26.74 -11.80 2.00
C PHE A 15 -26.42 -12.10 0.53
N THR A 16 -26.60 -13.36 0.12
CA THR A 16 -26.43 -13.79 -1.28
C THR A 16 -27.25 -12.90 -2.23
N GLY A 17 -26.59 -12.33 -3.25
CA GLY A 17 -27.23 -11.44 -4.24
C GLY A 17 -27.55 -10.02 -3.77
N LYS A 18 -27.13 -9.62 -2.55
CA LYS A 18 -27.37 -8.28 -1.99
C LYS A 18 -26.06 -7.56 -1.66
N PRO A 19 -25.28 -7.11 -2.67
CA PRO A 19 -23.94 -6.53 -2.46
C PRO A 19 -23.96 -5.29 -1.56
N ASP A 20 -24.99 -4.46 -1.63
CA ASP A 20 -25.09 -3.23 -0.84
C ASP A 20 -25.19 -3.51 0.67
N ARG A 21 -25.85 -4.60 1.06
CA ARG A 21 -25.95 -5.01 2.47
C ARG A 21 -24.62 -5.51 2.99
N ILE A 22 -23.90 -6.28 2.19
CA ILE A 22 -22.55 -6.77 2.52
C ILE A 22 -21.62 -5.56 2.68
N ALA A 23 -21.64 -4.63 1.72
CA ALA A 23 -20.81 -3.42 1.77
C ALA A 23 -21.12 -2.54 2.99
N SER A 24 -22.41 -2.33 3.30
CA SER A 24 -22.84 -1.54 4.45
C SER A 24 -22.41 -2.16 5.78
N ALA A 25 -22.55 -3.48 5.93
CA ALA A 25 -22.15 -4.20 7.13
C ALA A 25 -20.63 -4.21 7.32
N LEU A 26 -19.85 -4.42 6.25
CA LEU A 26 -18.40 -4.34 6.29
C LEU A 26 -17.93 -2.92 6.64
N LYS A 27 -18.57 -1.89 6.09
CA LYS A 27 -18.27 -0.49 6.42
C LYS A 27 -18.52 -0.18 7.89
N GLN A 28 -19.64 -0.66 8.46
CA GLN A 28 -19.92 -0.51 9.90
C GLN A 28 -18.88 -1.22 10.76
N TRP A 29 -18.47 -2.43 10.36
CA TRP A 29 -17.42 -3.16 11.06
C TRP A 29 -16.07 -2.43 11.00
N ASP A 30 -15.67 -1.94 9.81
CA ASP A 30 -14.43 -1.20 9.59
C ASP A 30 -14.40 0.09 10.44
N LEU A 31 -15.56 0.77 10.62
CA LEU A 31 -15.68 1.95 11.51
C LEU A 31 -15.46 1.61 12.99
N GLN A 32 -15.81 0.40 13.42
CA GLN A 32 -15.66 -0.05 14.81
C GLN A 32 -14.31 -0.73 15.08
N HIS A 33 -13.63 -1.17 14.01
CA HIS A 33 -12.36 -1.91 14.07
C HIS A 33 -11.34 -1.25 13.14
N PRO A 34 -10.88 -0.02 13.46
CA PRO A 34 -9.94 0.69 12.61
C PRO A 34 -8.64 -0.10 12.46
N ALA A 35 -8.49 -0.79 11.33
CA ALA A 35 -7.37 -1.67 11.04
C ALA A 35 -6.00 -0.96 11.07
N ALA A 36 -6.00 0.37 10.94
CA ALA A 36 -4.81 1.20 10.94
C ALA A 36 -4.51 1.89 12.29
N ALA A 37 -5.25 1.61 13.37
CA ALA A 37 -5.05 2.28 14.66
C ALA A 37 -3.59 2.22 15.16
N ASN A 38 -2.85 1.17 14.77
CA ASN A 38 -1.44 0.98 15.11
C ASN A 38 -0.50 1.04 13.90
N CYS A 39 -0.96 1.41 12.70
CA CYS A 39 -0.13 1.49 11.50
C CYS A 39 0.29 2.93 11.21
N SER A 40 1.57 3.13 10.94
CA SER A 40 2.20 4.44 10.77
C SER A 40 3.16 4.43 9.57
N VAL A 41 3.63 5.62 9.17
CA VAL A 41 4.66 5.74 8.13
C VAL A 41 5.92 4.92 8.44
N HIS A 42 6.27 4.73 9.73
CA HIS A 42 7.43 3.94 10.12
C HIS A 42 7.30 2.48 9.69
N HIS A 43 6.12 1.88 9.78
CA HIS A 43 5.87 0.52 9.31
C HIS A 43 6.06 0.39 7.80
N VAL A 44 5.58 1.38 7.03
CA VAL A 44 5.81 1.40 5.57
C VAL A 44 7.30 1.49 5.25
N LEU A 45 8.03 2.33 5.98
CA LEU A 45 9.46 2.49 5.79
C LEU A 45 10.25 1.23 6.22
N GLU A 46 9.84 0.52 7.29
CA GLU A 46 10.40 -0.79 7.66
C GLU A 46 10.19 -1.84 6.56
N HIS A 47 9.01 -1.84 5.92
CA HIS A 47 8.77 -2.68 4.76
C HIS A 47 9.68 -2.32 3.58
N ILE A 48 9.88 -1.03 3.30
CA ILE A 48 10.83 -0.58 2.27
C ILE A 48 12.24 -1.08 2.61
N ASP A 49 12.73 -0.88 3.84
CA ASP A 49 14.04 -1.34 4.29
C ASP A 49 14.22 -2.85 4.12
N HIS A 50 13.19 -3.62 4.46
CA HIS A 50 13.20 -5.07 4.28
C HIS A 50 13.32 -5.47 2.80
N VAL A 51 12.51 -4.86 1.91
CA VAL A 51 12.58 -5.17 0.47
C VAL A 51 13.91 -4.72 -0.12
N VAL A 52 14.44 -3.56 0.28
CA VAL A 52 15.78 -3.12 -0.11
C VAL A 52 16.85 -4.12 0.32
N LYS A 53 16.76 -4.64 1.55
CA LYS A 53 17.70 -5.66 2.06
C LYS A 53 17.63 -6.97 1.27
N VAL A 54 16.45 -7.40 0.86
CA VAL A 54 16.24 -8.70 0.20
C VAL A 54 16.48 -8.64 -1.31
N ALA A 55 15.92 -7.62 -1.98
CA ALA A 55 15.90 -7.50 -3.44
C ALA A 55 16.85 -6.42 -3.98
N GLY A 56 17.38 -5.55 -3.11
CA GLY A 56 18.16 -4.39 -3.51
C GLY A 56 17.28 -3.20 -3.93
N VAL A 57 17.79 -1.99 -3.73
CA VAL A 57 17.06 -0.73 -3.97
C VAL A 57 16.53 -0.56 -5.39
N ALA A 58 17.18 -1.19 -6.39
CA ALA A 58 16.76 -1.13 -7.80
C ALA A 58 15.46 -1.91 -8.11
N HIS A 59 14.89 -2.60 -7.12
CA HIS A 59 13.71 -3.45 -7.26
C HIS A 59 12.54 -3.02 -6.36
N VAL A 60 12.60 -1.82 -5.80
CA VAL A 60 11.54 -1.26 -4.94
C VAL A 60 10.74 -0.19 -5.69
N GLY A 61 9.42 -0.20 -5.50
CA GLY A 61 8.52 0.83 -6.01
C GLY A 61 7.38 1.08 -5.02
N LEU A 62 6.59 2.12 -5.29
CA LEU A 62 5.43 2.50 -4.47
C LEU A 62 4.12 2.17 -5.19
N GLY A 63 3.16 1.66 -4.44
CA GLY A 63 1.77 1.48 -4.86
C GLY A 63 0.87 1.54 -3.64
N SER A 64 0.23 2.69 -3.41
CA SER A 64 -0.50 2.96 -2.16
C SER A 64 -1.85 2.28 -2.05
N ASP A 65 -2.45 1.92 -3.19
CA ASP A 65 -3.83 1.43 -3.27
C ASP A 65 -4.82 2.44 -2.64
N TYR A 66 -4.52 3.74 -2.73
CA TYR A 66 -5.47 4.80 -2.35
C TYR A 66 -6.78 4.60 -3.13
N ASP A 67 -7.90 4.87 -2.46
CA ASP A 67 -9.27 4.61 -2.92
C ASP A 67 -9.61 3.12 -3.14
N GLY A 68 -8.65 2.20 -2.96
CA GLY A 68 -8.84 0.74 -3.01
C GLY A 68 -8.92 0.06 -1.64
N ILE A 69 -8.39 0.70 -0.58
CA ILE A 69 -8.33 0.16 0.79
C ILE A 69 -9.26 0.86 1.78
N SER A 70 -9.69 0.14 2.82
CA SER A 70 -10.58 0.67 3.87
C SER A 70 -9.86 1.48 4.95
N ALA A 71 -8.53 1.41 5.02
CA ALA A 71 -7.73 2.14 6.00
C ALA A 71 -6.31 2.37 5.49
N THR A 72 -5.77 3.56 5.78
CA THR A 72 -4.40 3.98 5.44
C THR A 72 -3.56 4.17 6.71
N PRO A 73 -2.21 4.11 6.64
CA PRO A 73 -1.35 4.46 7.77
C PRO A 73 -1.58 5.90 8.24
N LEU A 74 -1.43 6.17 9.55
CA LEU A 74 -1.82 7.44 10.18
C LEU A 74 -1.30 8.71 9.46
N GLN A 75 -0.04 8.71 9.04
CA GLN A 75 0.58 9.86 8.35
C GLN A 75 0.51 9.78 6.82
N LEU A 76 -0.08 8.72 6.27
CA LEU A 76 -0.20 8.49 4.82
C LEU A 76 -1.66 8.43 4.39
N ARG A 77 -2.44 9.45 4.74
CA ARG A 77 -3.91 9.43 4.59
C ARG A 77 -4.39 9.52 3.15
N ASP A 78 -3.63 10.22 2.31
CA ASP A 78 -3.98 10.53 0.92
C ASP A 78 -2.74 10.89 0.10
N VAL A 79 -2.92 11.13 -1.19
CA VAL A 79 -1.83 11.44 -2.13
C VAL A 79 -1.00 12.68 -1.76
N SER A 80 -1.54 13.64 -1.01
CA SER A 80 -0.78 14.84 -0.60
C SER A 80 0.31 14.52 0.43
N THR A 81 0.27 13.34 1.05
CA THR A 81 1.15 12.93 2.15
C THR A 81 2.41 12.20 1.72
N TYR A 82 2.62 11.94 0.42
CA TYR A 82 3.87 11.33 -0.08
C TYR A 82 5.16 12.03 0.38
N PRO A 83 5.23 13.38 0.53
CA PRO A 83 6.41 14.03 1.07
C PRO A 83 6.82 13.53 2.47
N VAL A 84 5.88 13.05 3.30
CA VAL A 84 6.19 12.45 4.61
C VAL A 84 6.99 11.16 4.44
N LEU A 85 6.65 10.34 3.45
CA LEU A 85 7.39 9.13 3.13
C LEU A 85 8.79 9.47 2.62
N THR A 86 8.91 10.48 1.74
CA THR A 86 10.21 10.96 1.25
C THR A 86 11.10 11.45 2.39
N GLN A 87 10.56 12.24 3.33
CA GLN A 87 11.31 12.68 4.51
C GLN A 87 11.76 11.47 5.35
N GLY A 88 10.89 10.49 5.57
CA GLY A 88 11.24 9.29 6.32
C GLY A 88 12.32 8.41 5.68
N LEU A 89 12.50 8.48 4.35
CA LEU A 89 13.63 7.85 3.64
C LEU A 89 14.92 8.67 3.82
N LEU A 90 14.84 10.01 3.76
CA LEU A 90 15.98 10.89 4.05
C LEU A 90 16.50 10.68 5.48
N ASP A 91 15.61 10.61 6.45
CA ASP A 91 15.94 10.40 7.86
C ASP A 91 16.62 9.04 8.12
N ARG A 92 16.37 8.05 7.24
CA ARG A 92 17.02 6.72 7.26
C ARG A 92 18.36 6.68 6.52
N GLY A 93 18.79 7.79 5.93
CA GLY A 93 20.07 7.89 5.24
C GLY A 93 20.07 7.36 3.80
N TYR A 94 18.90 7.19 3.17
CA TYR A 94 18.86 6.90 1.73
C TYR A 94 19.43 8.07 0.94
N SER A 95 20.24 7.76 -0.06
CA SER A 95 20.75 8.77 -0.99
C SER A 95 19.62 9.33 -1.87
N GLU A 96 19.78 10.54 -2.37
CA GLU A 96 18.81 11.14 -3.33
C GLU A 96 18.60 10.22 -4.55
N SER A 97 19.68 9.60 -5.05
CA SER A 97 19.63 8.63 -6.15
C SER A 97 18.75 7.43 -5.82
N ASP A 98 18.85 6.91 -4.60
CA ASP A 98 18.05 5.77 -4.15
C ASP A 98 16.58 6.14 -3.91
N ILE A 99 16.32 7.33 -3.39
CA ILE A 99 14.96 7.85 -3.23
C ILE A 99 14.31 8.00 -4.61
N ARG A 100 14.99 8.57 -5.60
CA ARG A 100 14.46 8.70 -6.98
C ARG A 100 14.11 7.34 -7.60
N LYS A 101 14.93 6.31 -7.37
CA LYS A 101 14.63 4.92 -7.76
C LYS A 101 13.33 4.43 -7.16
N ILE A 102 13.18 4.56 -5.83
CA ILE A 102 11.98 4.14 -5.10
C ILE A 102 10.74 4.90 -5.56
N LEU A 103 10.85 6.22 -5.76
CA LEU A 103 9.73 7.09 -6.13
C LEU A 103 9.24 6.90 -7.57
N GLY A 104 10.01 6.26 -8.45
CA GLY A 104 9.49 5.92 -9.78
C GLY A 104 10.50 5.52 -10.84
N GLU A 105 11.79 5.82 -10.69
CA GLU A 105 12.75 5.48 -11.76
C GLU A 105 12.89 3.96 -11.96
N ASN A 106 12.70 3.16 -10.91
CA ASN A 106 12.66 1.70 -11.04
C ASN A 106 11.47 1.24 -11.88
N LEU A 107 10.29 1.83 -11.68
CA LEU A 107 9.10 1.55 -12.48
C LEU A 107 9.35 1.91 -13.95
N ILE A 108 9.85 3.12 -14.21
CA ILE A 108 10.15 3.59 -15.58
C ILE A 108 11.16 2.66 -16.26
N ARG A 109 12.21 2.22 -15.55
CA ARG A 109 13.20 1.26 -16.07
C ARG A 109 12.55 -0.05 -16.49
N VAL A 110 11.64 -0.59 -15.67
CA VAL A 110 10.94 -1.85 -15.99
C VAL A 110 9.98 -1.65 -17.14
N PHE A 111 9.20 -0.56 -17.13
CA PHE A 111 8.20 -0.28 -18.15
C PHE A 111 8.82 -0.17 -19.55
N LYS A 112 9.95 0.52 -19.69
CA LYS A 112 10.73 0.58 -20.94
C LYS A 112 11.16 -0.81 -21.44
N LYS A 113 11.55 -1.71 -20.53
CA LYS A 113 11.92 -3.09 -20.90
C LYS A 113 10.72 -3.90 -21.39
N VAL A 114 9.54 -3.68 -20.80
CA VAL A 114 8.29 -4.30 -21.25
C VAL A 114 7.91 -3.81 -22.65
N GLU A 115 7.99 -2.51 -22.91
CA GLU A 115 7.74 -1.95 -24.24
C GLU A 115 8.67 -2.54 -25.30
N GLN A 116 9.97 -2.67 -24.99
CA GLN A 116 10.95 -3.29 -25.89
C GLN A 116 10.67 -4.77 -26.14
N ALA A 117 10.22 -5.50 -25.12
CA ALA A 117 9.89 -6.92 -25.26
C ALA A 117 8.63 -7.12 -26.11
N ALA A 118 7.64 -6.22 -26.01
CA ALA A 118 6.43 -6.26 -26.81
C ALA A 118 6.67 -5.97 -28.31
N GLN A 119 7.82 -5.40 -28.66
CA GLN A 119 8.22 -5.14 -30.05
C GLN A 119 9.00 -6.30 -30.70
N ARG A 120 9.28 -7.37 -29.95
CA ARG A 120 9.97 -8.58 -30.43
C ARG A 120 8.96 -9.65 -30.80
#